data_AF-A0A846F650-F1
#
_entry.id   AF-A0A846F650-F1
#
_cell.length_a   1.000
_cell.length_b   1.000
_cell.length_c   1.000
_cell.angle_alpha   90.00
_cell.angle_beta   90.00
_cell.angle_gamma   90.00
#
_symmetry.space_group_name_H-M   'P 1'
#
loop_
_entity.id
_entity.type
_entity.pdbx_description
1 polymer ?
#
loop_
_entity_poly.entity_id
_entity_poly.type
_entity_poly.pdbx_seq_one_letter_code
_entity_poly.pdbx_strand_id
1 'polypeptide(L)'
;MALSGDPELSESENRRVESLLQRIERLVPRILDQGFGDRGWYAEGVHPGRISANTGLLELLMALRCARGRDYFATRPNAHWITLRWVMELLENEGRPTFPNRGTYGDRHCITVPAMLSHCGDFALGFGSVPDSCKPALQWAYETIVERSELAGTWRPFWQEPGKRSFNIFVYPHHALHVLLHWPIGQVSQNPSAMMPKTIVDTTHGYFCTRPIWRDNQDCIVTFYLNLGPRGFHAPQKCGVLTIWFQGMRFDWSTGLAKAVPVWYRAREDGSFAVRLYKEHELHWLIVDTSGESGATLVIIAKGRAFEPQASQPGLDPTPRLKTSDSKTDPIYLFASDPVALSEAIIGSDEVQVGPQTIRLSEVERLFG
;
A
#
# COMPACT_ATOMS: atom_id res chain seq x y z
N MET A 1 -19.83 -21.76 -12.19
CA MET A 1 -18.96 -22.18 -13.31
C MET A 1 -18.96 -23.68 -13.46
N ALA A 2 -18.62 -24.47 -12.43
CA ALA A 2 -18.67 -25.94 -12.49
C ALA A 2 -20.02 -26.52 -12.96
N LEU A 3 -21.13 -25.90 -12.55
CA LEU A 3 -22.49 -26.31 -12.93
C LEU A 3 -22.95 -25.80 -14.32
N SER A 4 -22.14 -24.99 -15.02
CA SER A 4 -22.56 -24.39 -16.28
C SER A 4 -22.53 -25.44 -17.40
N GLY A 5 -23.67 -25.69 -18.04
CA GLY A 5 -23.78 -26.72 -19.06
C GLY A 5 -23.78 -28.15 -18.51
N ASP A 6 -24.01 -28.30 -17.20
CA ASP A 6 -24.16 -29.61 -16.57
C ASP A 6 -25.40 -30.32 -17.15
N PRO A 7 -25.23 -31.53 -17.72
CA PRO A 7 -26.33 -32.26 -18.35
C PRO A 7 -27.39 -32.75 -17.35
N GLU A 8 -27.09 -32.78 -16.05
CA GLU A 8 -28.04 -33.16 -15.01
C GLU A 8 -29.00 -32.02 -14.64
N LEU A 9 -28.67 -30.78 -15.02
CA LEU A 9 -29.54 -29.63 -14.79
C LEU A 9 -30.61 -29.53 -15.87
N SER A 10 -31.84 -29.21 -15.44
CA SER A 10 -32.89 -28.83 -16.37
C SER A 10 -32.51 -27.56 -17.14
N GLU A 11 -33.15 -27.33 -18.28
CA GLU A 11 -32.89 -26.14 -19.11
C GLU A 11 -33.14 -24.82 -18.34
N SER A 12 -34.14 -24.78 -17.45
CA SER A 12 -34.43 -23.61 -16.62
C SER A 12 -33.36 -23.36 -15.56
N GLU A 13 -32.80 -24.41 -14.96
CA GLU A 13 -31.69 -24.34 -14.02
C GLU A 13 -30.41 -23.88 -14.71
N ASN A 14 -30.10 -24.44 -15.89
CA ASN A 14 -28.97 -24.00 -16.71
C ASN A 14 -29.07 -22.51 -17.07
N ARG A 15 -30.26 -22.03 -17.50
CA ARG A 15 -30.49 -20.59 -17.73
C ARG A 15 -30.30 -19.75 -16.46
N ARG A 16 -30.74 -20.24 -15.31
CA ARG A 16 -30.56 -19.56 -14.02
C ARG A 16 -29.08 -19.45 -13.66
N VAL A 17 -28.30 -20.53 -13.79
CA VAL A 17 -26.86 -20.54 -13.54
C VAL A 17 -26.16 -19.53 -14.42
N GLU A 18 -26.42 -19.52 -15.73
CA GLU A 18 -25.80 -18.57 -16.65
C GLU A 18 -26.20 -17.12 -16.34
N SER A 19 -27.48 -16.87 -16.04
CA SER A 19 -27.94 -15.54 -15.63
C SER A 19 -27.24 -15.03 -14.36
N LEU A 20 -26.98 -15.92 -13.39
CA LEU A 20 -26.26 -15.56 -12.17
C LEU A 20 -24.78 -15.27 -12.46
N LEU A 21 -24.12 -16.08 -13.29
CA LEU A 21 -22.74 -15.85 -13.70
C LEU A 21 -22.58 -14.52 -14.42
N GLN A 22 -23.46 -14.22 -15.38
CA GLN A 22 -23.47 -12.93 -16.08
C GLN A 22 -23.72 -11.75 -15.13
N ARG A 23 -24.53 -11.93 -14.08
CA ARG A 23 -24.73 -10.88 -13.08
C ARG A 23 -23.46 -10.65 -12.25
N ILE A 24 -22.80 -11.72 -11.82
CA ILE A 24 -21.54 -11.64 -11.05
C ILE A 24 -20.44 -10.99 -11.90
N GLU A 25 -20.25 -11.45 -13.14
CA GLU A 25 -19.20 -10.94 -14.02
C GLU A 25 -19.37 -9.46 -14.36
N ARG A 26 -20.60 -8.98 -14.52
CA ARG A 26 -20.87 -7.54 -14.72
C ARG A 26 -20.42 -6.66 -13.54
N LEU A 27 -20.25 -7.23 -12.35
CA LEU A 27 -19.77 -6.51 -11.17
C LEU A 27 -18.23 -6.49 -11.07
N VAL A 28 -17.53 -7.37 -11.79
CA VAL A 28 -16.05 -7.45 -11.75
C VAL A 28 -15.39 -6.14 -12.17
N PRO A 29 -15.78 -5.50 -13.29
CA PRO A 29 -15.29 -4.17 -13.62
C PRO A 29 -15.49 -3.15 -12.51
N ARG A 30 -16.70 -3.13 -11.91
CA ARG A 30 -17.05 -2.17 -10.88
C ARG A 30 -16.20 -2.32 -9.63
N ILE A 31 -15.98 -3.55 -9.14
CA ILE A 31 -15.14 -3.76 -7.96
C ILE A 31 -13.68 -3.42 -8.25
N LEU A 32 -13.19 -3.68 -9.47
CA LEU A 32 -11.82 -3.35 -9.88
C LEU A 32 -11.61 -1.86 -10.18
N ASP A 33 -12.64 -1.09 -10.54
CA ASP A 33 -12.50 0.34 -10.87
C ASP A 33 -12.93 1.27 -9.74
N GLN A 34 -13.86 0.83 -8.90
CA GLN A 34 -14.49 1.64 -7.85
C GLN A 34 -14.18 1.15 -6.44
N GLY A 35 -14.00 -0.16 -6.27
CA GLY A 35 -13.66 -0.75 -4.98
C GLY A 35 -12.16 -0.72 -4.73
N PHE A 36 -11.42 -1.33 -5.65
CA PHE A 36 -9.97 -1.17 -5.76
C PHE A 36 -9.64 -0.05 -6.74
N GLY A 37 -8.56 0.66 -6.47
CA GLY A 37 -8.00 1.62 -7.41
C GLY A 37 -7.00 1.02 -8.37
N ASP A 38 -6.35 1.87 -9.13
CA ASP A 38 -5.36 1.53 -10.15
C ASP A 38 -4.05 0.94 -9.58
N ARG A 39 -3.82 1.07 -8.28
CA ARG A 39 -2.71 0.43 -7.55
C ARG A 39 -3.17 -0.41 -6.36
N GLY A 40 -4.40 -0.93 -6.44
CA GLY A 40 -4.91 -1.94 -5.51
C GLY A 40 -5.23 -1.41 -4.12
N TRP A 41 -5.22 -0.09 -3.92
CA TRP A 41 -5.78 0.49 -2.70
C TRP A 41 -7.29 0.28 -2.71
N TYR A 42 -7.88 -0.10 -1.59
CA TYR A 42 -9.31 -0.34 -1.49
C TYR A 42 -10.02 0.87 -0.86
N ALA A 43 -11.19 1.24 -1.35
CA ALA A 43 -11.93 2.43 -0.94
C ALA A 43 -12.14 2.55 0.58
N GLU A 44 -12.34 1.42 1.27
CA GLU A 44 -12.52 1.36 2.73
C GLU A 44 -11.22 1.06 3.51
N GLY A 45 -10.09 0.98 2.80
CA GLY A 45 -8.77 0.68 3.32
C GLY A 45 -8.46 -0.82 3.41
N VAL A 46 -7.41 -1.14 4.17
CA VAL A 46 -6.67 -2.41 4.05
C VAL A 46 -7.54 -3.64 4.38
N HIS A 47 -8.13 -3.69 5.58
CA HIS A 47 -8.85 -4.89 6.04
C HIS A 47 -10.12 -5.22 5.24
N PRO A 48 -11.01 -4.26 4.92
CA PRO A 48 -12.12 -4.52 4.01
C PRO A 48 -11.65 -4.98 2.62
N GLY A 49 -10.53 -4.43 2.14
CA GLY A 49 -9.89 -4.85 0.90
C GLY A 49 -9.45 -6.31 0.95
N ARG A 50 -8.85 -6.75 2.06
CA ARG A 50 -8.49 -8.17 2.29
C ARG A 50 -9.70 -9.08 2.32
N ILE A 51 -10.80 -8.70 2.98
CA ILE A 51 -12.04 -9.47 2.91
C ILE A 51 -12.48 -9.60 1.46
N SER A 52 -12.57 -8.48 0.74
CA SER A 52 -13.04 -8.49 -0.64
C SER A 52 -12.16 -9.35 -1.55
N ALA A 53 -10.84 -9.24 -1.41
CA ALA A 53 -9.86 -9.99 -2.19
C ALA A 53 -9.87 -11.49 -1.84
N ASN A 54 -9.77 -11.81 -0.55
CA ASN A 54 -9.43 -13.14 -0.06
C ASN A 54 -10.66 -14.01 0.29
N THR A 55 -11.88 -13.47 0.24
CA THR A 55 -13.11 -14.28 0.41
C THR A 55 -13.77 -14.70 -0.91
N GLY A 56 -13.24 -14.24 -2.05
CA GLY A 56 -13.76 -14.73 -3.32
C GLY A 56 -13.40 -13.92 -4.55
N LEU A 57 -12.95 -12.66 -4.46
CA LEU A 57 -12.63 -11.90 -5.68
C LEU A 57 -11.45 -12.53 -6.43
N LEU A 58 -10.30 -12.73 -5.79
CA LEU A 58 -9.13 -13.29 -6.48
C LEU A 58 -9.41 -14.70 -7.02
N GLU A 59 -10.12 -15.51 -6.25
CA GLU A 59 -10.57 -16.84 -6.67
C GLU A 59 -11.52 -16.80 -7.86
N LEU A 60 -12.48 -15.86 -7.85
CA LEU A 60 -13.38 -15.63 -8.98
C LEU A 60 -12.58 -15.23 -10.23
N LEU A 61 -11.61 -14.33 -10.13
CA LEU A 61 -10.78 -13.92 -11.27
C LEU A 61 -9.98 -15.10 -11.84
N MET A 62 -9.37 -15.91 -10.98
CA MET A 62 -8.65 -17.12 -11.39
C MET A 62 -9.57 -18.14 -12.04
N ALA A 63 -10.75 -18.37 -11.46
CA ALA A 63 -11.72 -19.32 -12.01
C ALA A 63 -12.33 -18.83 -13.33
N LEU A 64 -12.57 -17.52 -13.50
CA LEU A 64 -13.00 -16.93 -14.76
C LEU A 64 -11.94 -17.08 -15.87
N ARG A 65 -10.66 -16.88 -15.53
CA ARG A 65 -9.54 -17.15 -16.44
C ARG A 65 -9.52 -18.62 -16.87
N CYS A 66 -9.54 -19.55 -15.92
CA CYS A 66 -9.39 -20.98 -16.22
C CYS A 66 -10.63 -21.60 -16.89
N ALA A 67 -11.84 -21.29 -16.40
CA ALA A 67 -13.07 -21.96 -16.82
C ALA A 67 -13.79 -21.25 -17.97
N ARG A 68 -13.61 -19.93 -18.15
CA ARG A 68 -14.30 -19.14 -19.18
C ARG A 68 -13.36 -18.40 -20.14
N GLY A 69 -12.04 -18.54 -19.98
CA GLY A 69 -11.05 -17.79 -20.77
C GLY A 69 -11.11 -16.27 -20.58
N ARG A 70 -11.71 -15.81 -19.47
CA ARG A 70 -11.87 -14.37 -19.16
C ARG A 70 -10.75 -13.93 -18.23
N ASP A 71 -9.63 -13.53 -18.82
CA ASP A 71 -8.46 -13.10 -18.07
C ASP A 71 -8.53 -11.61 -17.70
N TYR A 72 -9.03 -11.34 -16.50
CA TYR A 72 -9.06 -9.98 -15.94
C TYR A 72 -7.68 -9.50 -15.49
N PHE A 73 -6.74 -10.40 -15.20
CA PHE A 73 -5.37 -10.00 -14.85
C PHE A 73 -4.67 -9.39 -16.07
N ALA A 74 -4.84 -10.01 -17.25
CA ALA A 74 -4.30 -9.49 -18.50
C ALA A 74 -4.98 -8.20 -18.99
N THR A 75 -6.30 -8.08 -18.80
CA THR A 75 -7.08 -6.94 -19.33
C THR A 75 -7.23 -5.77 -18.35
N ARG A 76 -6.94 -6.00 -17.06
CA ARG A 76 -7.01 -4.99 -15.99
C ARG A 76 -5.77 -5.11 -15.10
N PRO A 77 -4.65 -4.47 -15.46
CA PRO A 77 -3.39 -4.61 -14.75
C PRO A 77 -3.45 -4.25 -13.25
N ASN A 78 -4.43 -3.44 -12.83
CA ASN A 78 -4.65 -3.11 -11.43
C ASN A 78 -5.12 -4.30 -10.58
N ALA A 79 -5.67 -5.35 -11.20
CA ALA A 79 -6.00 -6.60 -10.50
C ALA A 79 -4.76 -7.26 -9.86
N HIS A 80 -3.60 -7.16 -10.50
CA HIS A 80 -2.33 -7.62 -9.92
C HIS A 80 -1.96 -6.83 -8.65
N TRP A 81 -2.30 -5.54 -8.63
CA TRP A 81 -1.95 -4.64 -7.53
C TRP A 81 -2.73 -4.88 -6.25
N ILE A 82 -3.86 -5.61 -6.31
CA ILE A 82 -4.54 -6.13 -5.12
C ILE A 82 -3.56 -6.90 -4.23
N THR A 83 -2.66 -7.66 -4.85
CA THR A 83 -1.61 -8.41 -4.16
C THR A 83 -0.27 -7.66 -4.13
N LEU A 84 0.18 -7.06 -5.24
CA LEU A 84 1.52 -6.45 -5.31
C LEU A 84 1.73 -5.30 -4.33
N ARG A 85 0.66 -4.62 -3.89
CA ARG A 85 0.76 -3.60 -2.83
C ARG A 85 1.39 -4.12 -1.54
N TRP A 86 1.26 -5.40 -1.22
CA TRP A 86 1.89 -5.98 -0.03
C TRP A 86 3.41 -5.90 -0.08
N VAL A 87 4.00 -5.98 -1.26
CA VAL A 87 5.45 -5.79 -1.45
C VAL A 87 5.87 -4.35 -1.12
N MET A 88 4.97 -3.39 -1.28
CA MET A 88 5.21 -1.98 -0.95
C MET A 88 4.96 -1.69 0.53
N GLU A 89 3.85 -2.20 1.08
CA GLU A 89 3.34 -1.77 2.38
C GLU A 89 3.81 -2.62 3.57
N LEU A 90 4.16 -3.88 3.32
CA LEU A 90 4.47 -4.82 4.40
C LEU A 90 5.87 -4.60 4.95
N LEU A 91 5.99 -4.45 6.27
CA LEU A 91 7.26 -4.27 6.98
C LEU A 91 7.28 -5.10 8.28
N GLU A 92 8.47 -5.32 8.84
CA GLU A 92 8.63 -5.92 10.16
C GLU A 92 8.66 -4.83 11.24
N ASN A 93 7.78 -4.92 12.23
CA ASN A 93 7.81 -4.05 13.41
C ASN A 93 7.60 -4.88 14.68
N GLU A 94 8.49 -4.74 15.66
CA GLU A 94 8.45 -5.51 16.91
C GLU A 94 8.38 -7.03 16.65
N GLY A 95 9.10 -7.50 15.63
CA GLY A 95 9.13 -8.90 15.22
C GLY A 95 7.82 -9.39 14.57
N ARG A 96 6.89 -8.50 14.22
CA ARG A 96 5.58 -8.85 13.62
C ARG A 96 5.38 -8.22 12.23
N PRO A 97 4.75 -8.93 11.29
CA PRO A 97 4.37 -8.35 10.00
C PRO A 97 3.32 -7.26 10.21
N THR A 98 3.64 -6.07 9.72
CA THR A 98 2.90 -4.83 9.98
C THR A 98 2.76 -4.02 8.70
N PHE A 99 1.72 -3.19 8.61
CA PHE A 99 1.50 -2.28 7.48
C PHE A 99 0.87 -0.95 7.95
N PRO A 100 0.91 0.11 7.12
CA PRO A 100 0.27 1.39 7.40
C PRO A 100 -1.27 1.30 7.36
N ASN A 101 -1.90 0.72 8.40
CA ASN A 101 -3.36 0.57 8.42
C ASN A 101 -4.09 1.93 8.36
N ARG A 102 -4.98 2.06 7.38
CA ARG A 102 -5.91 3.19 7.17
C ARG A 102 -7.36 2.71 6.97
N GLY A 103 -7.68 1.51 7.42
CA GLY A 103 -9.00 0.91 7.25
C GLY A 103 -10.08 1.50 8.16
N THR A 104 -11.31 1.06 7.95
CA THR A 104 -12.46 1.32 8.84
C THR A 104 -12.42 0.49 10.13
N TYR A 105 -11.78 -0.68 10.08
CA TYR A 105 -11.57 -1.58 11.21
C TYR A 105 -10.22 -2.32 11.10
N GLY A 106 -9.93 -3.12 12.12
CA GLY A 106 -8.69 -3.88 12.26
C GLY A 106 -7.52 -3.02 12.72
N ASP A 107 -6.38 -3.62 12.97
CA ASP A 107 -5.17 -2.93 13.41
C ASP A 107 -4.07 -2.98 12.34
N ARG A 108 -2.83 -2.71 12.74
CA ARG A 108 -1.68 -2.61 11.84
C ARG A 108 -1.00 -3.93 11.51
N HIS A 109 -1.36 -5.03 12.17
CA HIS A 109 -0.66 -6.30 11.98
C HIS A 109 -1.40 -7.21 11.00
N CYS A 110 -0.65 -8.03 10.26
CA CYS A 110 -1.23 -8.96 9.28
C CYS A 110 -2.25 -9.93 9.91
N ILE A 111 -2.04 -10.35 11.15
CA ILE A 111 -2.99 -11.14 11.94
C ILE A 111 -3.00 -10.61 13.37
N THR A 112 -4.19 -10.38 13.91
CA THR A 112 -4.40 -10.09 15.34
C THR A 112 -5.54 -10.85 15.95
N VAL A 113 -6.55 -11.18 15.15
CA VAL A 113 -7.67 -12.02 15.59
C VAL A 113 -7.54 -13.39 14.94
N PRO A 114 -7.42 -14.47 15.75
CA PRO A 114 -7.49 -15.83 15.22
C PRO A 114 -8.78 -16.04 14.43
N ALA A 115 -8.68 -16.70 13.27
CA ALA A 115 -9.79 -17.19 12.46
C ALA A 115 -10.60 -16.14 11.69
N MET A 116 -10.09 -14.92 11.51
CA MET A 116 -10.75 -13.92 10.66
C MET A 116 -10.23 -13.94 9.21
N LEU A 117 -11.17 -13.91 8.25
CA LEU A 117 -10.92 -13.89 6.80
C LEU A 117 -10.03 -12.74 6.33
N SER A 118 -10.20 -11.58 6.95
CA SER A 118 -9.41 -10.38 6.66
C SER A 118 -7.93 -10.53 7.00
N HIS A 119 -7.48 -11.67 7.55
CA HIS A 119 -6.13 -11.86 8.05
C HIS A 119 -5.33 -12.98 7.35
N CYS A 120 -5.87 -13.60 6.30
CA CYS A 120 -5.19 -14.69 5.59
C CYS A 120 -5.45 -14.66 4.09
N GLY A 121 -4.70 -15.44 3.32
CA GLY A 121 -4.90 -15.63 1.88
C GLY A 121 -4.14 -14.66 0.98
N ASP A 122 -3.55 -13.58 1.52
CA ASP A 122 -2.88 -12.54 0.72
C ASP A 122 -1.77 -13.10 -0.16
N PHE A 123 -0.98 -14.04 0.38
CA PHE A 123 0.10 -14.71 -0.35
C PHE A 123 -0.37 -16.02 -1.00
N ALA A 124 -1.16 -16.82 -0.29
CA ALA A 124 -1.67 -18.09 -0.80
C ALA A 124 -2.44 -17.94 -2.12
N LEU A 125 -3.33 -16.94 -2.20
CA LEU A 125 -4.05 -16.58 -3.41
C LEU A 125 -3.19 -15.69 -4.32
N GLY A 126 -2.36 -14.84 -3.70
CA GLY A 126 -1.59 -13.80 -4.36
C GLY A 126 -0.63 -14.29 -5.43
N PHE A 127 0.02 -15.44 -5.24
CA PHE A 127 0.92 -15.95 -6.28
C PHE A 127 0.21 -16.33 -7.59
N GLY A 128 -1.07 -16.68 -7.54
CA GLY A 128 -1.89 -16.97 -8.73
C GLY A 128 -2.39 -15.71 -9.45
N SER A 129 -2.33 -14.55 -8.76
CA SER A 129 -2.87 -13.28 -9.21
C SER A 129 -1.83 -12.30 -9.74
N VAL A 130 -0.52 -12.59 -9.65
CA VAL A 130 0.56 -11.69 -10.10
C VAL A 130 1.32 -12.25 -11.31
N PRO A 131 1.95 -11.41 -12.14
CA PRO A 131 2.81 -11.88 -13.23
C PRO A 131 4.01 -12.66 -12.67
N ASP A 132 4.52 -13.63 -13.45
CA ASP A 132 5.68 -14.44 -13.03
C ASP A 132 6.90 -13.58 -12.72
N SER A 133 7.11 -12.48 -13.46
CA SER A 133 8.18 -11.52 -13.21
C SER A 133 8.11 -10.83 -11.85
N CYS A 134 6.95 -10.81 -11.18
CA CYS A 134 6.79 -10.20 -9.86
C CYS A 134 6.79 -11.21 -8.72
N LYS A 135 6.69 -12.52 -9.02
CA LYS A 135 6.69 -13.58 -7.99
C LYS A 135 7.95 -13.56 -7.11
N PRO A 136 9.18 -13.33 -7.61
CA PRO A 136 10.36 -13.31 -6.74
C PRO A 136 10.30 -12.21 -5.67
N ALA A 137 9.74 -11.03 -6.01
CA ALA A 137 9.56 -9.92 -5.09
C ALA A 137 8.45 -10.20 -4.05
N LEU A 138 7.33 -10.80 -4.48
CA LEU A 138 6.27 -11.22 -3.57
C LEU A 138 6.74 -12.31 -2.60
N GLN A 139 7.53 -13.27 -3.10
CA GLN A 139 8.16 -14.30 -2.29
C GLN A 139 9.15 -13.71 -1.29
N TRP A 140 9.95 -12.72 -1.70
CA TRP A 140 10.84 -12.01 -0.78
C TRP A 140 10.05 -11.37 0.37
N ALA A 141 8.94 -10.67 0.08
CA ALA A 141 8.12 -10.04 1.11
C ALA A 141 7.52 -11.07 2.09
N TYR A 142 7.10 -12.24 1.60
CA TYR A 142 6.66 -13.34 2.46
C TYR A 142 7.82 -13.86 3.34
N GLU A 143 8.93 -14.27 2.72
CA GLU A 143 10.04 -14.95 3.41
C GLU A 143 10.72 -14.05 4.45
N THR A 144 10.95 -12.78 4.10
CA THR A 144 11.69 -11.85 4.96
C THR A 144 10.88 -11.25 6.09
N ILE A 145 9.55 -11.22 5.96
CA ILE A 145 8.68 -10.58 6.95
C ILE A 145 7.74 -11.61 7.58
N VAL A 146 6.88 -12.22 6.79
CA VAL A 146 5.83 -13.12 7.29
C VAL A 146 6.43 -14.41 7.84
N GLU A 147 7.14 -15.15 6.99
CA GLU A 147 7.74 -16.43 7.36
C GLU A 147 8.76 -16.24 8.49
N ARG A 148 9.61 -15.22 8.42
CA ARG A 148 10.57 -14.93 9.49
C ARG A 148 9.88 -14.84 10.85
N SER A 149 8.77 -14.11 10.93
CA SER A 149 8.00 -14.01 12.18
C SER A 149 7.31 -15.33 12.58
N GLU A 150 6.84 -16.13 11.61
CA GLU A 150 6.32 -17.50 11.84
C GLU A 150 7.37 -18.41 12.47
N LEU A 151 8.56 -18.46 11.88
CA LEU A 151 9.65 -19.31 12.33
C LEU A 151 10.20 -18.85 13.68
N ALA A 152 10.26 -17.54 13.93
CA ALA A 152 10.65 -16.97 15.22
C ALA A 152 9.58 -17.17 16.31
N GLY A 153 8.35 -17.55 15.93
CA GLY A 153 7.24 -17.73 16.85
C GLY A 153 6.69 -16.43 17.45
N THR A 154 7.15 -15.27 16.96
CA THR A 154 6.65 -13.94 17.36
C THR A 154 5.28 -13.62 16.76
N TRP A 155 4.91 -14.35 15.71
CA TRP A 155 3.63 -14.28 15.02
C TRP A 155 3.33 -15.64 14.39
N ARG A 156 2.15 -16.23 14.61
CA ARG A 156 1.74 -17.46 13.91
C ARG A 156 0.24 -17.73 14.02
N PRO A 157 -0.34 -18.52 13.10
CA PRO A 157 -1.63 -19.16 13.34
C PRO A 157 -1.68 -20.01 14.61
N PHE A 158 -2.85 -20.05 15.24
CA PHE A 158 -3.05 -20.81 16.47
C PHE A 158 -2.83 -22.32 16.28
N TRP A 159 -3.07 -22.83 15.07
CA TRP A 159 -2.86 -24.23 14.70
C TRP A 159 -1.46 -24.53 14.18
N GLN A 160 -0.65 -23.50 13.93
CA GLN A 160 0.69 -23.68 13.37
C GLN A 160 1.67 -24.11 14.46
N GLU A 161 2.38 -25.21 14.20
CA GLU A 161 3.53 -25.62 15.00
C GLU A 161 4.67 -24.57 14.91
N PRO A 162 5.31 -24.21 16.03
CA PRO A 162 6.48 -23.32 16.01
C PRO A 162 7.57 -23.81 15.04
N GLY A 163 8.19 -22.89 14.30
CA GLY A 163 9.26 -23.23 13.35
C GLY A 163 8.77 -23.87 12.03
N LYS A 164 7.47 -23.83 11.75
CA LYS A 164 6.89 -24.22 10.45
C LYS A 164 6.42 -22.99 9.68
N ARG A 165 6.18 -23.17 8.37
CA ARG A 165 5.56 -22.16 7.48
C ARG A 165 4.05 -22.34 7.46
N SER A 166 3.30 -21.24 7.38
CA SER A 166 1.83 -21.31 7.22
C SER A 166 1.41 -21.06 5.79
N PHE A 167 2.31 -20.51 4.97
CA PHE A 167 2.02 -20.00 3.63
C PHE A 167 0.90 -18.94 3.63
N ASN A 168 0.73 -18.24 4.77
CA ASN A 168 -0.38 -17.33 5.04
C ASN A 168 -1.78 -18.00 4.93
N ILE A 169 -1.85 -19.31 5.14
CA ILE A 169 -3.09 -20.08 5.29
C ILE A 169 -3.57 -19.97 6.74
N PHE A 170 -4.88 -20.02 6.95
CA PHE A 170 -5.47 -20.03 8.29
C PHE A 170 -6.60 -21.05 8.41
N VAL A 171 -7.85 -20.61 8.58
CA VAL A 171 -9.01 -21.51 8.75
C VAL A 171 -9.67 -21.98 7.44
N TYR A 172 -9.14 -21.52 6.30
CA TYR A 172 -9.72 -21.80 4.98
C TYR A 172 -8.86 -22.83 4.23
N PRO A 173 -9.26 -24.12 4.21
CA PRO A 173 -8.42 -25.18 3.65
C PRO A 173 -8.20 -25.04 2.14
N HIS A 174 -9.14 -24.41 1.42
CA HIS A 174 -8.98 -24.19 -0.02
C HIS A 174 -7.78 -23.29 -0.35
N HIS A 175 -7.32 -22.42 0.57
CA HIS A 175 -6.07 -21.67 0.39
C HIS A 175 -4.85 -22.60 0.25
N ALA A 176 -4.87 -23.79 0.86
CA ALA A 176 -3.79 -24.77 0.69
C ALA A 176 -3.71 -25.31 -0.75
N LEU A 177 -4.85 -25.42 -1.44
CA LEU A 177 -4.88 -25.79 -2.85
C LEU A 177 -4.25 -24.70 -3.72
N HIS A 178 -4.52 -23.42 -3.42
CA HIS A 178 -3.88 -22.31 -4.12
C HIS A 178 -2.37 -22.26 -3.90
N VAL A 179 -1.90 -22.54 -2.68
CA VAL A 179 -0.46 -22.71 -2.41
C VAL A 179 0.11 -23.84 -3.26
N LEU A 180 -0.53 -25.01 -3.28
CA LEU A 180 -0.05 -26.13 -4.10
C LEU A 180 0.02 -25.78 -5.60
N LEU A 181 -0.94 -25.01 -6.11
CA LEU A 181 -1.04 -24.66 -7.53
C LEU A 181 -0.14 -23.50 -7.95
N HIS A 182 0.08 -22.52 -7.07
CA HIS A 182 0.62 -21.22 -7.46
C HIS A 182 1.90 -20.83 -6.75
N TRP A 183 2.24 -21.48 -5.64
CA TRP A 183 3.46 -21.14 -4.91
C TRP A 183 4.69 -21.36 -5.80
N PRO A 184 5.66 -20.42 -5.81
CA PRO A 184 6.80 -20.49 -6.72
C PRO A 184 7.89 -21.44 -6.19
N ILE A 185 7.59 -22.74 -6.14
CA ILE A 185 8.52 -23.77 -5.64
C ILE A 185 9.78 -23.80 -6.51
N GLY A 186 10.94 -23.77 -5.85
CA GLY A 186 12.25 -23.78 -6.51
C GLY A 186 12.68 -22.42 -7.08
N GLN A 187 11.82 -21.40 -7.01
CA GLN A 187 12.19 -20.04 -7.38
C GLN A 187 12.93 -19.37 -6.23
N VAL A 188 13.99 -18.64 -6.58
CA VAL A 188 14.75 -17.82 -5.63
C VAL A 188 14.03 -16.48 -5.47
N SER A 189 13.74 -16.10 -4.22
CA SER A 189 13.21 -14.78 -3.91
C SER A 189 14.22 -13.69 -4.26
N GLN A 190 13.73 -12.51 -4.64
CA GLN A 190 14.59 -11.39 -5.02
C GLN A 190 14.14 -10.12 -4.33
N ASN A 191 15.12 -9.30 -3.94
CA ASN A 191 14.85 -8.01 -3.32
C ASN A 191 13.98 -7.15 -4.26
N PRO A 192 12.83 -6.63 -3.80
CA PRO A 192 11.91 -5.89 -4.67
C PRO A 192 12.51 -4.63 -5.29
N SER A 193 13.57 -4.05 -4.73
CA SER A 193 14.23 -2.86 -5.30
C SER A 193 14.69 -3.02 -6.75
N ALA A 194 14.92 -4.24 -7.21
CA ALA A 194 15.34 -4.54 -8.58
C ALA A 194 14.17 -4.82 -9.54
N MET A 195 12.93 -4.96 -9.03
CA MET A 195 11.81 -5.51 -9.78
C MET A 195 10.52 -4.69 -9.67
N MET A 196 10.39 -3.92 -8.60
CA MET A 196 9.20 -3.16 -8.28
C MET A 196 9.49 -1.66 -8.38
N PRO A 197 8.51 -0.85 -8.79
CA PRO A 197 8.65 0.59 -8.66
C PRO A 197 8.81 0.95 -7.19
N LYS A 198 9.69 1.91 -6.89
CA LYS A 198 9.89 2.41 -5.52
C LYS A 198 8.76 3.31 -5.06
N THR A 199 8.02 3.90 -5.98
CA THR A 199 6.84 4.71 -5.68
C THR A 199 5.64 4.22 -6.48
N ILE A 200 4.49 4.13 -5.80
CA ILE A 200 3.19 3.88 -6.41
C ILE A 200 2.22 4.98 -6.01
N VAL A 201 1.31 5.28 -6.94
CA VAL A 201 0.21 6.22 -6.72
C VAL A 201 -1.06 5.54 -7.18
N ASP A 202 -1.96 5.29 -6.25
CA ASP A 202 -3.34 4.96 -6.54
C ASP A 202 -4.10 6.28 -6.80
N THR A 203 -4.32 6.60 -8.07
CA THR A 203 -4.95 7.86 -8.48
C THR A 203 -6.46 7.84 -8.24
N THR A 204 -7.09 6.66 -8.24
CA THR A 204 -8.52 6.50 -7.96
C THR A 204 -8.84 6.90 -6.53
N HIS A 205 -8.06 6.45 -5.56
CA HIS A 205 -8.30 6.69 -4.14
C HIS A 205 -7.34 7.70 -3.50
N GLY A 206 -6.40 8.24 -4.27
CA GLY A 206 -5.43 9.22 -3.79
C GLY A 206 -4.52 8.64 -2.71
N TYR A 207 -3.99 7.45 -2.94
CA TYR A 207 -3.03 6.79 -2.05
C TYR A 207 -1.63 6.81 -2.66
N PHE A 208 -0.71 7.50 -2.01
CA PHE A 208 0.70 7.58 -2.39
C PHE A 208 1.48 6.67 -1.45
N CYS A 209 2.36 5.84 -1.99
CA CYS A 209 3.27 5.02 -1.21
C CYS A 209 4.64 5.02 -1.89
N THR A 210 5.68 5.33 -1.12
CA THR A 210 7.06 5.10 -1.54
C THR A 210 7.80 4.25 -0.53
N ARG A 211 8.65 3.36 -1.06
CA ARG A 211 9.56 2.49 -0.33
C ARG A 211 10.88 2.44 -1.10
N PRO A 212 11.85 3.31 -0.77
CA PRO A 212 13.11 3.34 -1.48
C PRO A 212 14.02 2.14 -1.16
N ILE A 213 13.82 1.51 0.00
CA ILE A 213 14.71 0.48 0.56
C ILE A 213 13.89 -0.71 1.06
N TRP A 214 14.37 -1.92 0.76
CA TRP A 214 13.89 -3.21 1.26
C TRP A 214 15.05 -3.93 1.97
N ARG A 215 15.31 -3.52 3.20
CA ARG A 215 16.35 -3.95 4.13
C ARG A 215 15.71 -4.07 5.53
N ASP A 216 14.72 -4.96 5.66
CA ASP A 216 14.12 -5.42 6.93
C ASP A 216 13.48 -4.34 7.85
N ASN A 217 13.70 -4.40 9.16
CA ASN A 217 13.18 -3.43 10.12
C ASN A 217 13.82 -2.04 9.97
N GLN A 218 14.86 -1.92 9.15
CA GLN A 218 15.47 -0.66 8.73
C GLN A 218 14.82 -0.07 7.47
N ASP A 219 13.70 -0.61 7.03
CA ASP A 219 12.96 -0.09 5.89
C ASP A 219 12.52 1.36 6.06
N CYS A 220 12.39 2.01 4.91
CA CYS A 220 11.79 3.33 4.78
C CYS A 220 10.49 3.18 4.00
N ILE A 221 9.36 3.54 4.60
CA ILE A 221 8.06 3.57 3.92
C ILE A 221 7.36 4.88 4.24
N VAL A 222 7.02 5.64 3.22
CA VAL A 222 6.21 6.85 3.36
C VAL A 222 4.89 6.65 2.64
N THR A 223 3.78 6.88 3.34
CA THR A 223 2.43 6.74 2.78
C THR A 223 1.60 7.98 3.04
N PHE A 224 0.82 8.40 2.04
CA PHE A 224 -0.05 9.55 2.15
C PHE A 224 -1.40 9.24 1.52
N TYR A 225 -2.47 9.37 2.29
CA TYR A 225 -3.80 8.95 1.87
C TYR A 225 -4.79 10.10 1.89
N LEU A 226 -5.34 10.44 0.73
CA LEU A 226 -6.26 11.56 0.52
C LEU A 226 -7.73 11.15 0.59
N ASN A 227 -8.05 9.84 0.53
CA ASN A 227 -9.42 9.34 0.51
C ASN A 227 -10.22 9.87 -0.69
N LEU A 228 -9.68 9.77 -1.91
CA LEU A 228 -10.42 10.09 -3.12
C LEU A 228 -11.28 8.91 -3.58
N GLY A 229 -12.00 9.12 -4.68
CA GLY A 229 -12.75 8.07 -5.35
C GLY A 229 -14.25 8.08 -5.09
N PRO A 230 -14.96 7.02 -5.51
CA PRO A 230 -16.41 6.96 -5.52
C PRO A 230 -17.02 7.06 -4.11
N ARG A 231 -18.25 7.61 -4.04
CA ARG A 231 -19.02 7.71 -2.79
C ARG A 231 -19.76 6.40 -2.50
N GLY A 232 -20.17 6.21 -1.24
CA GLY A 232 -20.99 5.08 -0.79
C GLY A 232 -20.23 4.01 -0.01
N PHE A 233 -18.91 4.12 0.07
CA PHE A 233 -18.05 3.31 0.94
C PHE A 233 -17.95 3.91 2.34
N HIS A 234 -17.68 3.06 3.33
CA HIS A 234 -17.40 3.55 4.68
C HIS A 234 -16.15 4.43 4.70
N ALA A 235 -16.23 5.56 5.40
CA ALA A 235 -15.12 6.49 5.49
C ALA A 235 -13.93 5.86 6.24
N PRO A 236 -12.77 5.70 5.60
CA PRO A 236 -11.59 5.13 6.24
C PRO A 236 -11.04 6.04 7.34
N GLN A 237 -10.32 5.45 8.29
CA GLN A 237 -9.62 6.20 9.33
C GLN A 237 -8.35 6.86 8.75
N LYS A 238 -7.83 7.88 9.45
CA LYS A 238 -6.53 8.52 9.14
C LYS A 238 -6.43 9.05 7.69
N CYS A 239 -7.51 9.66 7.19
CA CYS A 239 -7.49 10.41 5.93
C CYS A 239 -6.69 11.71 6.11
N GLY A 240 -5.93 12.13 5.09
CA GLY A 240 -5.05 13.28 5.16
C GLY A 240 -3.84 13.07 6.08
N VAL A 241 -3.52 11.84 6.48
CA VAL A 241 -2.35 11.58 7.33
C VAL A 241 -1.18 11.14 6.46
N LEU A 242 0.00 11.72 6.67
CA LEU A 242 1.27 11.23 6.15
C LEU A 242 1.88 10.29 7.19
N THR A 243 2.08 9.02 6.86
CA THR A 243 2.73 8.05 7.77
C THR A 243 4.12 7.75 7.23
N ILE A 244 5.12 7.93 8.08
CA ILE A 244 6.53 7.63 7.82
C ILE A 244 6.92 6.45 8.72
N TRP A 245 7.47 5.41 8.12
CA TRP A 245 8.21 4.35 8.79
C TRP A 245 9.67 4.47 8.37
N PHE A 246 10.58 4.51 9.33
CA PHE A 246 12.01 4.65 9.06
C PHE A 246 12.81 4.12 10.24
N GLN A 247 13.73 3.19 9.99
CA GLN A 247 14.64 2.64 11.02
C GLN A 247 13.93 2.17 12.29
N GLY A 248 12.86 1.39 12.13
CA GLY A 248 12.02 0.89 13.24
C GLY A 248 11.17 1.96 13.94
N MET A 249 11.28 3.24 13.55
CA MET A 249 10.40 4.30 14.04
C MET A 249 9.18 4.45 13.15
N ARG A 250 8.08 4.89 13.76
CA ARG A 250 6.87 5.29 13.07
C ARG A 250 6.47 6.69 13.48
N PHE A 251 6.13 7.50 12.49
CA PHE A 251 5.59 8.83 12.66
C PHE A 251 4.31 9.01 11.82
N ASP A 252 3.26 9.55 12.42
CA ASP A 252 2.02 9.92 11.73
C ASP A 252 1.88 11.46 11.82
N TRP A 253 1.83 12.14 10.68
CA TRP A 253 1.60 13.58 10.56
C TRP A 253 0.19 13.82 10.02
N SER A 254 -0.71 14.22 10.91
CA SER A 254 -2.07 14.60 10.55
C SER A 254 -2.07 15.96 9.84
N THR A 255 -2.64 16.00 8.63
CA THR A 255 -2.77 17.20 7.82
C THR A 255 -4.25 17.51 7.56
N GLY A 256 -4.54 18.74 7.19
CA GLY A 256 -5.83 19.17 6.67
C GLY A 256 -6.11 18.71 5.24
N LEU A 257 -5.38 17.74 4.65
CA LEU A 257 -5.47 17.42 3.22
C LEU A 257 -6.38 16.24 2.86
N ALA A 258 -7.19 15.75 3.80
CA ALA A 258 -8.25 14.80 3.43
C ALA A 258 -9.12 15.39 2.32
N LYS A 259 -9.39 14.60 1.28
CA LYS A 259 -10.10 14.97 0.04
C LYS A 259 -9.43 16.05 -0.82
N ALA A 260 -8.16 16.41 -0.58
CA ALA A 260 -7.42 17.29 -1.48
C ALA A 260 -7.22 16.62 -2.84
N VAL A 261 -7.30 17.39 -3.92
CA VAL A 261 -7.20 16.88 -5.30
C VAL A 261 -5.77 17.03 -5.80
N PRO A 262 -5.07 15.95 -6.18
CA PRO A 262 -3.80 16.04 -6.89
C PRO A 262 -4.00 16.73 -8.24
N VAL A 263 -3.34 17.86 -8.44
CA VAL A 263 -3.36 18.61 -9.71
C VAL A 263 -2.08 18.41 -10.51
N TRP A 264 -1.03 17.88 -9.88
CA TRP A 264 0.22 17.47 -10.49
C TRP A 264 0.93 16.48 -9.58
N TYR A 265 1.59 15.46 -10.14
CA TYR A 265 2.48 14.59 -9.38
C TYR A 265 3.57 14.03 -10.29
N ARG A 266 4.72 13.69 -9.70
CA ARG A 266 5.78 12.95 -10.38
C ARG A 266 6.62 12.13 -9.40
N ALA A 267 7.01 10.93 -9.82
CA ALA A 267 7.90 10.05 -9.09
C ALA A 267 9.19 9.80 -9.89
N ARG A 268 10.29 9.56 -9.18
CA ARG A 268 11.62 9.23 -9.71
C ARG A 268 11.96 7.76 -9.43
N GLU A 269 12.95 7.23 -10.14
CA GLU A 269 13.41 5.83 -10.00
C GLU A 269 14.10 5.54 -8.66
N ASP A 270 14.57 6.57 -7.95
CA ASP A 270 15.15 6.46 -6.61
C ASP A 270 14.11 6.28 -5.50
N GLY A 271 12.82 6.52 -5.79
CA GLY A 271 11.72 6.50 -4.82
C GLY A 271 11.30 7.90 -4.35
N SER A 272 11.96 8.94 -4.85
CA SER A 272 11.54 10.31 -4.58
C SER A 272 10.26 10.63 -5.34
N PHE A 273 9.37 11.42 -4.75
CA PHE A 273 8.20 11.94 -5.46
C PHE A 273 7.82 13.33 -4.99
N ALA A 274 7.10 14.05 -5.85
CA ALA A 274 6.48 15.31 -5.51
C ALA A 274 5.01 15.30 -5.96
N VAL A 275 4.15 15.95 -5.18
CA VAL A 275 2.73 16.12 -5.50
C VAL A 275 2.29 17.53 -5.14
N ARG A 276 1.57 18.17 -6.07
CA ARG A 276 0.84 19.42 -5.85
C ARG A 276 -0.63 19.10 -5.67
N LEU A 277 -1.20 19.60 -4.59
CA LEU A 277 -2.56 19.34 -4.15
C LEU A 277 -3.34 20.64 -4.15
N TYR A 278 -4.60 20.58 -4.56
CA TYR A 278 -5.53 21.69 -4.46
C TYR A 278 -6.59 21.39 -3.40
N LYS A 279 -6.77 22.31 -2.45
CA LYS A 279 -7.82 22.24 -1.44
C LYS A 279 -8.19 23.65 -0.99
N GLU A 280 -9.49 23.92 -0.84
CA GLU A 280 -10.01 25.17 -0.25
C GLU A 280 -9.42 26.45 -0.88
N HIS A 281 -9.23 26.45 -2.22
CA HIS A 281 -8.65 27.55 -3.00
C HIS A 281 -7.15 27.80 -2.79
N GLU A 282 -6.47 26.91 -2.09
CA GLU A 282 -5.02 26.95 -1.88
C GLU A 282 -4.32 25.78 -2.60
N LEU A 283 -3.06 26.03 -2.98
CA LEU A 283 -2.16 25.01 -3.49
C LEU A 283 -1.20 24.59 -2.38
N HIS A 284 -0.98 23.29 -2.26
CA HIS A 284 -0.08 22.70 -1.29
C HIS A 284 0.92 21.80 -2.02
N TRP A 285 2.13 21.71 -1.48
CA TRP A 285 3.16 20.84 -2.02
C TRP A 285 3.60 19.81 -0.98
N LEU A 286 3.76 18.57 -1.40
CA LEU A 286 4.48 17.54 -0.66
C LEU A 286 5.58 16.98 -1.55
N ILE A 287 6.80 16.99 -1.05
CA ILE A 287 7.98 16.43 -1.69
C ILE A 287 8.57 15.42 -0.72
N VAL A 288 8.81 14.22 -1.21
CA VAL A 288 9.53 13.16 -0.51
C VAL A 288 10.78 12.89 -1.32
N ASP A 289 11.94 13.21 -0.77
CA ASP A 289 13.22 12.94 -1.38
C ASP A 289 13.95 11.81 -0.64
N THR A 290 14.37 10.82 -1.42
CA THR A 290 15.08 9.60 -1.01
C THR A 290 16.35 9.39 -1.83
N SER A 291 16.78 10.42 -2.58
CA SER A 291 17.97 10.39 -3.44
C SER A 291 19.28 10.24 -2.65
N GLY A 292 19.30 10.69 -1.39
CA GLY A 292 20.51 10.77 -0.58
C GLY A 292 21.41 11.97 -0.87
N GLU A 293 21.05 12.82 -1.85
CA GLU A 293 21.86 13.98 -2.24
C GLU A 293 22.00 15.01 -1.10
N SER A 294 21.01 15.12 -0.23
CA SER A 294 21.06 15.97 0.97
C SER A 294 21.97 15.45 2.09
N GLY A 295 22.50 14.23 1.94
CA GLY A 295 23.18 13.49 3.01
C GLY A 295 22.22 12.74 3.94
N ALA A 296 20.91 13.00 3.88
CA ALA A 296 19.89 12.26 4.62
C ALA A 296 19.24 11.18 3.72
N THR A 297 18.93 10.02 4.30
CA THR A 297 18.21 8.94 3.61
C THR A 297 16.79 9.34 3.19
N LEU A 298 16.13 10.17 3.99
CA LEU A 298 14.78 10.65 3.74
C LEU A 298 14.69 12.13 4.12
N VAL A 299 14.25 12.94 3.17
CA VAL A 299 13.83 14.33 3.38
C VAL A 299 12.37 14.46 2.95
N ILE A 300 11.56 15.13 3.75
CA ILE A 300 10.19 15.48 3.39
C ILE A 300 10.02 16.99 3.54
N ILE A 301 9.59 17.64 2.46
CA ILE A 301 9.24 19.05 2.44
C ILE A 301 7.75 19.16 2.18
N ALA A 302 7.04 19.85 3.05
CA ALA A 302 5.63 20.12 2.90
C ALA A 302 5.39 21.63 2.96
N LYS A 303 4.68 22.20 1.98
CA LYS A 303 4.38 23.63 1.91
C LYS A 303 2.88 23.89 1.91
N GLY A 304 2.47 24.85 2.74
CA GLY A 304 1.11 25.34 2.88
C GLY A 304 0.46 24.98 4.21
N ARG A 305 -0.53 25.78 4.62
CA ARG A 305 -1.15 25.72 5.96
C ARG A 305 -1.84 24.40 6.29
N ALA A 306 -2.30 23.68 5.28
CA ALA A 306 -2.92 22.38 5.50
C ALA A 306 -1.94 21.34 6.10
N PHE A 307 -0.62 21.57 6.05
CA PHE A 307 0.38 20.72 6.70
C PHE A 307 0.68 21.10 8.15
N GLU A 308 0.06 22.15 8.70
CA GLU A 308 0.25 22.52 10.10
C GLU A 308 -0.03 21.30 11.01
N PRO A 309 0.95 20.85 11.81
CA PRO A 309 0.75 19.71 12.67
C PRO A 309 -0.44 19.95 13.59
N GLN A 310 -1.48 19.14 13.45
CA GLN A 310 -2.57 19.14 14.42
C GLN A 310 -2.04 18.57 15.74
N ALA A 311 -2.50 19.12 16.87
CA ALA A 311 -2.09 18.67 18.21
C ALA A 311 -2.05 17.14 18.27
N SER A 312 -0.90 16.59 18.67
CA SER A 312 -0.63 15.15 18.61
C SER A 312 -1.67 14.38 19.41
N GLN A 313 -2.08 13.22 18.88
CA GLN A 313 -2.70 12.22 19.73
C GLN A 313 -1.67 11.79 20.80
N PRO A 314 -2.07 11.60 22.07
CA PRO A 314 -1.17 11.17 23.13
C PRO A 314 -0.36 9.92 22.71
N GLY A 315 0.97 9.96 22.85
CA GLY A 315 1.86 8.82 22.55
C GLY A 315 2.51 8.80 21.16
N LEU A 316 2.24 9.79 20.32
CA LEU A 316 2.94 10.02 19.05
C LEU A 316 3.56 11.42 19.14
N ASP A 317 4.78 11.56 19.68
CA ASP A 317 5.43 12.88 19.74
C ASP A 317 6.16 13.17 18.40
N PRO A 318 5.60 14.05 17.53
CA PRO A 318 6.24 14.47 16.27
C PRO A 318 7.48 15.33 16.47
N THR A 319 7.53 15.98 17.63
CA THR A 319 8.12 17.30 17.77
C THR A 319 9.63 17.35 17.57
N PRO A 320 10.44 16.30 17.84
CA PRO A 320 11.89 16.45 17.69
C PRO A 320 12.39 16.41 16.23
N ARG A 321 11.54 16.18 15.21
CA ARG A 321 12.01 15.98 13.82
C ARG A 321 11.37 16.88 12.76
N LEU A 322 10.70 17.96 13.16
CA LEU A 322 10.14 18.93 12.22
C LEU A 322 10.76 20.31 12.41
N LYS A 323 11.25 20.91 11.33
CA LYS A 323 11.67 22.32 11.27
C LYS A 323 10.67 23.10 10.42
N THR A 324 10.29 24.29 10.84
CA THR A 324 9.28 25.10 10.18
C THR A 324 9.87 26.46 9.79
N SER A 325 9.50 26.99 8.63
CA SER A 325 9.81 28.37 8.24
C SER A 325 9.12 29.39 9.15
N ASP A 326 9.64 30.61 9.22
CA ASP A 326 8.99 31.71 9.97
C ASP A 326 7.70 32.25 9.31
N SER A 327 7.41 31.85 8.07
CA SER A 327 6.21 32.27 7.33
C SER A 327 4.92 31.73 7.96
N LYS A 328 4.00 32.62 8.36
CA LYS A 328 2.67 32.26 8.87
C LYS A 328 1.60 32.11 7.77
N THR A 329 1.84 32.69 6.60
CA THR A 329 0.88 32.68 5.48
C THR A 329 1.09 31.50 4.56
N ASP A 330 2.33 31.07 4.41
CA ASP A 330 2.72 29.99 3.51
C ASP A 330 3.87 29.22 4.15
N PRO A 331 3.60 28.46 5.22
CA PRO A 331 4.62 27.77 5.98
C PRO A 331 5.22 26.63 5.17
N ILE A 332 6.54 26.45 5.30
CA ILE A 332 7.26 25.26 4.87
C ILE A 332 7.63 24.46 6.11
N TYR A 333 7.35 23.17 6.05
CA TYR A 333 7.67 22.18 7.07
C TYR A 333 8.68 21.19 6.48
N LEU A 334 9.74 20.93 7.21
CA LEU A 334 10.84 20.06 6.82
C LEU A 334 11.01 18.95 7.85
N PHE A 335 11.01 17.72 7.37
CA PHE A 335 11.52 16.55 8.08
C PHE A 335 12.78 16.06 7.37
N ALA A 336 13.79 15.65 8.14
CA ALA A 336 14.91 14.87 7.63
C ALA A 336 15.22 13.71 8.57
N SER A 337 15.60 12.57 8.00
CA SER A 337 15.95 11.37 8.76
C SER A 337 17.19 11.56 9.62
N ASP A 338 18.13 12.38 9.13
CA ASP A 338 19.37 12.74 9.82
C ASP A 338 19.15 14.00 10.67
N PRO A 339 19.34 13.93 12.00
CA PRO A 339 19.13 15.09 12.89
C PRO A 339 20.09 16.25 12.66
N VAL A 340 21.32 15.99 12.21
CA VAL A 340 22.32 17.03 11.90
C VAL A 340 21.92 17.75 10.61
N ALA A 341 21.54 16.99 9.57
CA ALA A 341 21.03 17.58 8.34
C ALA A 341 19.79 18.44 8.61
N LEU A 342 18.90 18.02 9.51
CA LEU A 342 17.72 18.80 9.91
C LEU A 342 18.09 20.09 10.68
N SER A 343 19.00 20.02 11.64
CA SER A 343 19.37 21.18 12.46
C SER A 343 20.05 22.26 11.62
N GLU A 344 20.92 21.87 10.69
CA GLU A 344 21.66 22.74 9.80
C GLU A 344 20.85 23.25 8.59
N ALA A 345 19.70 22.63 8.30
CA ALA A 345 18.89 23.00 7.14
C ALA A 345 18.44 24.47 7.16
N ILE A 346 18.39 25.11 6.00
CA ILE A 346 17.91 26.49 5.85
C ILE A 346 16.57 26.46 5.12
N ILE A 347 15.55 27.09 5.69
CA ILE A 347 14.20 27.16 5.11
C ILE A 347 13.89 28.60 4.74
N GLY A 348 13.93 28.91 3.44
CA GLY A 348 13.50 30.18 2.88
C GLY A 348 11.99 30.22 2.61
N SER A 349 11.53 31.16 1.78
CA SER A 349 10.12 31.25 1.35
C SER A 349 9.78 30.33 0.17
N ASP A 350 10.79 30.00 -0.64
CA ASP A 350 10.64 29.16 -1.85
C ASP A 350 11.77 28.13 -2.01
N GLU A 351 12.74 28.11 -1.11
CA GLU A 351 13.86 27.17 -1.16
C GLU A 351 14.09 26.51 0.20
N VAL A 352 14.50 25.24 0.15
CA VAL A 352 14.93 24.48 1.32
C VAL A 352 16.30 23.89 1.02
N GLN A 353 17.29 24.24 1.84
CA GLN A 353 18.64 23.67 1.77
C GLN A 353 18.79 22.62 2.86
N VAL A 354 19.21 21.41 2.50
CA VAL A 354 19.51 20.30 3.42
C VAL A 354 20.84 19.69 3.00
N GLY A 355 21.86 19.81 3.85
CA GLY A 355 23.23 19.46 3.48
C GLY A 355 23.70 20.19 2.20
N PRO A 356 24.26 19.48 1.20
CA PRO A 356 24.70 20.08 -0.06
C PRO A 356 23.56 20.29 -1.07
N GLN A 357 22.35 19.79 -0.80
CA GLN A 357 21.23 19.86 -1.72
C GLN A 357 20.37 21.10 -1.45
N THR A 358 19.92 21.76 -2.52
CA THR A 358 18.94 22.86 -2.45
C THR A 358 17.74 22.52 -3.32
N ILE A 359 16.55 22.53 -2.73
CA ILE A 359 15.29 22.27 -3.44
C ILE A 359 14.53 23.59 -3.53
N ARG A 360 14.33 24.08 -4.77
CA ARG A 360 13.50 25.26 -5.07
C ARG A 360 12.10 24.83 -5.45
N LEU A 361 11.09 25.27 -4.69
CA LEU A 361 9.70 24.82 -4.85
C LEU A 361 9.08 25.30 -6.16
N SER A 362 9.45 26.50 -6.62
CA SER A 362 9.12 27.00 -7.96
C SER A 362 9.70 26.16 -9.12
N GLU A 363 10.73 25.35 -8.86
CA GLU A 363 11.40 24.54 -9.88
C GLU A 363 11.09 23.04 -9.77
N VAL A 364 10.27 22.60 -8.81
CA VAL A 364 9.98 21.18 -8.55
C VAL A 364 9.47 20.46 -9.79
N GLU A 365 8.60 21.10 -10.57
CA GLU A 365 8.09 20.49 -11.81
C GLU A 365 9.20 20.19 -12.82
N ARG A 366 10.26 21.02 -12.85
CA ARG A 366 11.45 20.82 -13.69
C ARG A 366 12.41 19.81 -13.07
N LEU A 367 12.61 19.83 -11.75
CA LEU A 367 13.54 18.93 -11.06
C LEU A 367 13.09 17.47 -11.08
N PHE A 368 11.78 17.26 -11.06
CA PHE A 368 11.19 15.93 -11.23
C PHE A 368 10.84 15.67 -12.71
N GLY A 369 10.91 16.70 -13.55
CA GLY A 369 10.56 16.83 -14.97
C GLY A 369 11.48 16.08 -15.94
#